data_AF-A0A953M5D1-F1
#
_entry.id   AF-A0A953M5D1-F1
#
_cell.length_a   1.000
_cell.length_b   1.000
_cell.length_c   1.000
_cell.angle_alpha   90.00
_cell.angle_beta   90.00
_cell.angle_gamma   90.00
#
_symmetry.space_group_name_H-M   'P 1'
#
loop_
_entity.id
_entity.type
_entity.pdbx_description
1 polymer ?
#
loop_
_entity_poly.entity_id
_entity_poly.type
_entity_poly.pdbx_seq_one_letter_code
_entity_poly.pdbx_strand_id
1 'polypeptide(L)'
;PMMVLHELAHAYHHLIGIDHEAIVAAYDSAKRSGKYGNVGYVLAPAGEGRPAYAMGNATEYFSELSEAYFGRNDYEPFDRAGLREFDPGGFLMIEAVWSMDRESLAALIERDQAADTGD
;
A
#
# COMPACT_ATOMS: atom_id res chain seq x y z
N PRO A 1 -13.76 0.52 3.56
CA PRO A 1 -12.72 0.94 2.60
C PRO A 1 -13.18 2.10 1.70
N MET A 2 -12.24 2.99 1.40
CA MET A 2 -12.34 4.04 0.39
C MET A 2 -12.11 3.45 -1.01
N MET A 3 -13.07 2.65 -1.49
CA MET A 3 -12.95 1.83 -2.71
C MET A 3 -12.40 2.57 -3.93
N VAL A 4 -12.86 3.81 -4.20
CA VAL A 4 -12.36 4.57 -5.37
C VAL A 4 -10.88 4.91 -5.24
N LEU A 5 -10.42 5.22 -4.02
CA LEU A 5 -9.01 5.48 -3.75
C LEU A 5 -8.19 4.18 -3.83
N HIS A 6 -8.77 3.05 -3.40
CA HIS A 6 -8.16 1.74 -3.52
C HIS A 6 -7.79 1.40 -4.97
N GLU A 7 -8.77 1.50 -5.87
CA GLU A 7 -8.59 1.19 -7.28
C GLU A 7 -7.68 2.21 -7.98
N LEU A 8 -7.70 3.47 -7.54
CA LEU A 8 -6.74 4.48 -8.02
C LEU A 8 -5.31 4.12 -7.59
N ALA A 9 -5.10 3.67 -6.35
CA ALA A 9 -3.80 3.25 -5.87
C ALA A 9 -3.29 2.00 -6.61
N HIS A 10 -4.17 1.05 -6.93
CA HIS A 10 -3.83 -0.07 -7.82
C HIS A 10 -3.35 0.41 -9.18
N ALA A 11 -4.14 1.26 -9.84
CA ALA A 11 -3.78 1.80 -11.15
C ALA A 11 -2.47 2.59 -11.10
N TYR A 12 -2.25 3.36 -10.04
CA TYR A 12 -1.02 4.12 -9.85
C TYR A 12 0.19 3.22 -9.65
N HIS A 13 0.08 2.18 -8.81
CA HIS A 13 1.15 1.19 -8.63
C HIS A 13 1.49 0.49 -9.93
N HIS A 14 0.47 0.14 -10.73
CA HIS A 14 0.68 -0.45 -12.05
C HIS A 14 1.47 0.48 -12.97
N LEU A 15 1.13 1.78 -13.01
CA LEU A 15 1.82 2.76 -13.86
C LEU A 15 3.29 3.01 -13.50
N ILE A 16 3.67 2.87 -12.22
CA ILE A 16 5.05 3.08 -11.76
C ILE A 16 5.87 1.78 -11.69
N GLY A 17 5.29 0.68 -12.15
CA GLY A 17 5.84 -0.66 -12.10
C GLY A 17 5.39 -1.46 -10.87
N ILE A 18 4.82 -2.64 -11.11
CA ILE A 18 4.36 -3.56 -10.05
C ILE A 18 5.48 -4.10 -9.16
N ASP A 19 6.73 -3.98 -9.61
CA ASP A 19 7.95 -4.39 -8.93
C ASP A 19 8.66 -3.20 -8.25
N HIS A 20 7.98 -2.06 -8.09
CA HIS A 20 8.55 -0.85 -7.52
C HIS A 20 9.25 -1.14 -6.17
N GLU A 21 10.57 -0.96 -6.16
CA GLU A 21 11.45 -1.49 -5.10
C GLU A 21 11.05 -1.05 -3.69
N ALA A 22 10.66 0.21 -3.52
CA ALA A 22 10.25 0.74 -2.21
C ALA A 22 8.96 0.07 -1.69
N ILE A 23 8.01 -0.24 -2.57
CA ILE A 23 6.74 -0.88 -2.22
C ILE A 23 7.01 -2.34 -1.86
N VAL A 24 7.75 -3.05 -2.70
CA VAL A 24 8.11 -4.46 -2.48
C VAL A 24 8.91 -4.62 -1.19
N ALA A 25 9.91 -3.77 -0.94
CA ALA A 25 10.73 -3.83 0.27
C ALA A 25 9.91 -3.55 1.54
N ALA A 26 9.00 -2.57 1.50
CA ALA A 26 8.10 -2.28 2.62
C ALA A 26 7.12 -3.42 2.88
N TYR A 27 6.49 -3.95 1.83
CA TYR A 27 5.59 -5.11 1.91
C TYR A 27 6.30 -6.33 2.52
N ASP A 28 7.49 -6.66 2.04
CA ASP A 28 8.26 -7.79 2.54
C ASP A 28 8.64 -7.63 4.02
N SER A 29 8.98 -6.40 4.43
CA SER A 29 9.24 -6.08 5.84
C SER A 29 7.99 -6.24 6.70
N ALA A 30 6.85 -5.69 6.26
CA ALA A 30 5.56 -5.81 6.91
C ALA A 30 5.15 -7.29 7.05
N LYS A 31 5.28 -8.07 5.98
CA LYS A 31 4.98 -9.51 5.97
C LYS A 31 5.84 -10.29 6.96
N ARG A 32 7.16 -10.04 6.97
CA ARG A 32 8.08 -10.70 7.93
C ARG A 32 7.77 -10.36 9.38
N SER A 33 7.25 -9.16 9.66
CA SER A 33 6.92 -8.74 11.03
C SER A 33 5.74 -9.51 11.62
N GLY A 34 4.86 -10.08 10.78
CA GLY A 34 3.64 -10.76 11.22
C GLY A 34 2.56 -9.86 11.82
N LYS A 35 2.78 -8.54 11.89
CA LYS A 35 1.87 -7.59 12.57
C LYS A 35 0.46 -7.57 11.99
N TYR A 36 0.33 -7.84 10.68
CA TYR A 36 -0.94 -7.85 9.95
C TYR A 36 -1.72 -9.18 10.06
N GLY A 37 -1.23 -10.17 10.83
CA GLY A 37 -1.82 -11.51 10.88
C GLY A 37 -3.15 -11.59 11.64
N ASN A 38 -3.42 -10.64 12.55
CA ASN A 38 -4.68 -10.57 13.30
C ASN A 38 -4.94 -9.12 13.73
N VAL A 39 -5.59 -8.35 12.86
CA VAL A 39 -5.83 -6.92 13.04
C VAL A 39 -7.32 -6.64 13.16
N GLY A 40 -7.67 -5.47 13.70
CA GLY A 40 -9.06 -5.04 13.74
C GLY A 40 -9.68 -4.95 12.34
N TYR A 41 -10.94 -5.36 12.20
CA TYR A 41 -11.74 -5.21 10.99
C TYR A 41 -13.09 -4.59 11.35
N VAL A 42 -13.53 -3.55 10.63
CA VAL A 42 -14.72 -2.76 11.01
C VAL A 42 -16.03 -3.56 11.05
N LEU A 43 -16.12 -4.68 10.32
CA LEU A 43 -17.30 -5.57 10.34
C LEU A 43 -17.12 -6.80 11.26
N ALA A 44 -15.96 -6.95 11.91
CA ALA A 44 -15.76 -8.03 12.86
C ALA A 44 -16.45 -7.72 14.21
N PRO A 45 -16.94 -8.75 14.93
CA PRO A 45 -17.36 -8.59 16.31
C PRO A 45 -16.26 -7.98 17.19
N ALA A 46 -16.65 -7.26 18.23
CA ALA A 46 -15.69 -6.64 19.15
C ALA A 46 -14.75 -7.71 19.76
N GLY A 47 -13.45 -7.50 19.62
CA GLY A 47 -12.41 -8.41 20.10
C GLY A 47 -12.01 -9.52 19.11
N GLU A 48 -12.63 -9.60 17.94
CA GLU A 48 -12.20 -10.49 16.86
C GLU A 48 -11.33 -9.75 15.85
N GLY A 49 -10.13 -10.28 15.61
CA GLY A 49 -9.26 -9.83 14.53
C GLY A 49 -9.36 -10.70 13.29
N ARG A 50 -8.84 -10.20 12.18
CA ARG A 50 -8.71 -10.89 10.90
C ARG A 50 -7.32 -10.66 10.32
N PRO A 51 -6.76 -11.59 9.53
CA PRO A 51 -5.62 -11.27 8.69
C PRO A 51 -5.97 -10.07 7.78
N ALA A 52 -5.11 -9.06 7.73
CA ALA A 52 -5.36 -7.88 6.92
C ALA A 52 -5.33 -8.22 5.42
N TYR A 53 -6.25 -7.62 4.66
CA TYR A 53 -6.30 -7.81 3.20
C TYR A 53 -5.01 -7.32 2.51
N ALA A 54 -4.39 -6.27 3.08
CA ALA A 54 -3.07 -5.75 2.74
C ALA A 54 -1.97 -6.83 2.60
N MET A 55 -2.12 -8.01 3.22
CA MET A 55 -1.10 -9.06 3.14
C MET A 55 -1.22 -9.97 1.91
N GLY A 56 -2.25 -9.79 1.06
CA GLY A 56 -2.44 -10.57 -0.16
C GLY A 56 -1.26 -10.48 -1.13
N ASN A 57 -0.82 -9.25 -1.44
CA ASN A 57 0.35 -8.97 -2.25
C ASN A 57 0.80 -7.49 -2.06
N ALA A 58 1.89 -7.08 -2.71
CA ALA A 58 2.43 -5.72 -2.60
C ALA A 58 1.47 -4.63 -3.12
N THR A 59 0.64 -4.95 -4.11
CA THR A 59 -0.37 -4.05 -4.67
C THR A 59 -1.52 -3.80 -3.69
N GLU A 60 -2.02 -4.84 -3.03
CA GLU A 60 -3.01 -4.73 -1.96
C GLU A 60 -2.46 -3.96 -0.76
N TYR A 61 -1.21 -4.26 -0.39
CA TYR A 61 -0.52 -3.53 0.67
C TYR A 61 -0.46 -2.03 0.38
N PHE A 62 -0.02 -1.64 -0.81
CA PHE A 62 0.05 -0.23 -1.20
C PHE A 62 -1.33 0.45 -1.20
N SER A 63 -2.36 -0.21 -1.72
CA SER A 63 -3.71 0.36 -1.80
C SER A 63 -4.36 0.54 -0.43
N GLU A 64 -4.34 -0.49 0.41
CA GLU A 64 -4.89 -0.44 1.78
C GLU A 64 -4.20 0.64 2.63
N LEU A 65 -2.88 0.76 2.51
CA LEU A 65 -2.14 1.81 3.23
C LEU A 65 -2.40 3.21 2.66
N SER A 66 -2.66 3.33 1.35
CA SER A 66 -3.08 4.59 0.74
C SER A 66 -4.45 5.03 1.28
N GLU A 67 -5.39 4.09 1.47
CA GLU A 67 -6.66 4.37 2.13
C GLU A 67 -6.48 4.90 3.55
N ALA A 68 -5.68 4.20 4.36
CA ALA A 68 -5.39 4.63 5.74
C ALA A 68 -4.75 6.02 5.77
N TYR A 69 -3.84 6.31 4.84
CA TYR A 69 -3.09 7.57 4.84
C TYR A 69 -3.92 8.78 4.40
N PHE A 70 -4.72 8.68 3.33
CA PHE A 70 -5.50 9.81 2.80
C PHE A 70 -6.93 9.87 3.32
N GLY A 71 -7.47 8.78 3.85
CA GLY A 71 -8.85 8.67 4.26
C GLY A 71 -9.03 7.70 5.42
N ARG A 72 -9.75 6.60 5.16
CA ARG A 72 -10.03 5.58 6.15
C ARG A 72 -10.01 4.19 5.54
N ASN A 73 -9.23 3.30 6.13
CA ASN A 73 -9.22 1.88 5.81
C ASN A 73 -10.26 1.10 6.64
N ASP A 74 -10.68 -0.08 6.19
CA ASP A 74 -11.56 -0.98 6.96
C ASP A 74 -10.83 -2.07 7.75
N TYR A 75 -9.55 -2.33 7.45
CA TYR A 75 -8.63 -3.08 8.31
C TYR A 75 -7.67 -2.13 9.04
N GLU A 76 -7.23 -2.49 10.24
CA GLU A 76 -6.18 -1.74 10.93
C GLU A 76 -4.85 -1.87 10.15
N PRO A 77 -4.12 -0.76 9.95
CA PRO A 77 -4.37 0.59 10.46
C PRO A 77 -5.51 1.34 9.75
N PHE A 78 -6.45 1.89 10.52
CA PHE A 78 -7.68 2.49 9.98
C PHE A 78 -7.51 3.92 9.46
N ASP A 79 -6.51 4.64 9.95
CA ASP A 79 -6.29 6.05 9.61
C ASP A 79 -4.79 6.38 9.63
N ARG A 80 -4.47 7.62 9.26
CA ARG A 80 -3.10 8.08 9.06
C ARG A 80 -2.26 8.04 10.34
N ALA A 81 -2.87 8.35 11.49
CA ALA A 81 -2.17 8.31 12.78
C ALA A 81 -1.88 6.86 13.18
N GLY A 82 -2.89 5.99 13.07
CA GLY A 82 -2.73 4.56 13.31
C GLY A 82 -1.70 3.93 12.38
N LEU A 83 -1.66 4.32 11.10
CA LEU A 83 -0.66 3.84 10.14
C LEU A 83 0.76 4.20 10.58
N ARG A 84 0.97 5.45 10.99
CA ARG A 84 2.29 5.91 11.45
C ARG A 84 2.80 5.11 12.65
N GLU A 85 1.93 4.72 13.56
CA GLU A 85 2.29 3.95 14.75
C GLU A 85 2.44 2.46 14.47
N PHE A 86 1.49 1.87 13.74
CA PHE A 86 1.41 0.45 13.46
C PHE A 86 2.46 -0.01 12.45
N ASP A 87 2.63 0.75 11.36
CA ASP A 87 3.60 0.47 10.33
C ASP A 87 4.38 1.71 9.86
N PRO A 88 5.37 2.17 10.64
CA PRO A 88 6.19 3.32 10.28
C PRO A 88 6.90 3.16 8.92
N GLY A 89 7.29 1.93 8.56
CA GLY A 89 7.93 1.64 7.27
C GLY A 89 6.95 1.81 6.11
N GLY A 90 5.74 1.25 6.24
CA GLY A 90 4.66 1.46 5.29
C GLY A 90 4.24 2.93 5.18
N PHE A 91 4.16 3.64 6.31
CA PHE A 91 3.87 5.07 6.35
C PHE A 91 4.88 5.90 5.52
N LEU A 92 6.18 5.67 5.73
CA LEU A 92 7.24 6.37 4.99
C LEU A 92 7.24 5.99 3.50
N MET A 93 6.93 4.73 3.18
CA MET A 93 6.77 4.28 1.80
C MET A 93 5.64 5.04 1.10
N ILE A 94 4.46 5.16 1.74
CA ILE A 94 3.32 5.92 1.18
C ILE A 94 3.71 7.39 0.98
N GLU A 95 4.38 8.02 1.95
CA GLU A 95 4.86 9.40 1.79
C GLU A 95 5.82 9.55 0.60
N ALA A 96 6.77 8.64 0.46
CA ALA A 96 7.77 8.68 -0.60
C ALA A 96 7.15 8.50 -1.98
N VAL A 97 6.29 7.48 -2.15
CA VAL A 97 5.71 7.14 -3.45
C VAL A 97 4.71 8.22 -3.90
N TRP A 98 3.82 8.69 -3.03
CA TRP A 98 2.83 9.71 -3.41
C TRP A 98 3.39 11.13 -3.55
N SER A 99 4.62 11.39 -3.08
CA SER A 99 5.26 12.71 -3.15
C SER A 99 6.38 12.80 -4.19
N MET A 100 6.48 11.82 -5.10
CA MET A 100 7.47 11.85 -6.18
C MET A 100 7.29 13.12 -7.02
N ASP A 101 8.41 13.75 -7.38
CA ASP A 101 8.39 14.84 -8.32
C ASP A 101 8.05 14.33 -9.74
N ARG A 102 7.69 15.27 -10.62
CA ARG A 102 7.27 14.96 -12.00
C ARG A 102 8.34 14.21 -12.79
N GLU A 103 9.62 14.53 -12.60
CA GLU A 103 10.71 13.94 -13.36
C GLU A 103 10.95 12.50 -12.94
N SER A 104 11.00 12.25 -11.63
CA SER A 104 11.09 10.90 -11.04
C SER A 104 9.91 10.02 -11.47
N LEU A 105 8.69 10.56 -11.45
CA LEU A 105 7.49 9.84 -11.89
C LEU A 105 7.52 9.50 -13.39
N ALA A 106 7.91 10.46 -14.23
CA ALA A 106 7.99 10.24 -15.67
C ALA A 106 9.01 9.14 -16.01
N ALA A 107 10.17 9.15 -15.35
CA ALA A 107 11.19 8.13 -15.56
C ALA A 107 10.72 6.71 -15.21
N LEU A 108 9.93 6.55 -14.15
CA LEU A 108 9.36 5.25 -13.77
C LEU A 108 8.34 4.74 -14.79
N ILE A 109 7.44 5.61 -15.24
CA ILE A 109 6.42 5.26 -16.24
C ILE A 109 7.07 4.88 -17.58
N GLU A 110 8.06 5.65 -18.03
CA GLU A 110 8.79 5.36 -19.27
C GLU A 110 9.55 4.02 -19.18
N ARG A 111 10.16 3.72 -18.02
CA ARG A 111 10.84 2.45 -17.77
C ARG A 111 9.90 1.26 -17.86
N ASP A 112 8.73 1.36 -17.24
CA ASP A 112 7.73 0.28 -17.20
C ASP A 112 7.16 0.01 -18.61
N GLN A 113 6.79 1.07 -19.34
CA GLN A 113 6.32 0.95 -20.73
C GLN A 113 7.37 0.38 -21.69
N ALA A 114 8.65 0.69 -21.46
CA ALA A 114 9.74 0.11 -22.23
C ALA A 114 9.92 -1.40 -21.96
N ALA A 115 9.61 -1.88 -20.75
CA ALA A 115 9.65 -3.30 -20.41
C ALA A 115 8.54 -4.10 -21.10
N ASP A 116 7.36 -3.50 -21.28
CA ASP A 116 6.19 -4.12 -21.93
C ASP A 116 6.30 -4.25 -23.47
N THR A 117 7.19 -3.49 -24.10
CA THR A 117 7.35 -3.48 -25.57
C THR A 117 8.46 -4.39 -26.08
N GLY A 118 9.16 -5.09 -25.18
CA GLY A 118 10.21 -6.04 -25.49
C GLY A 118 9.73 -7.49 -25.56
N ASP A 119 8.89 -7.82 -26.53
CA ASP A 119 8.52 -9.19 -26.91
C ASP A 119 8.52 -9.36 -28.45
#